data_AF-A0A4R0QY39-F1
#
_entry.id   AF-A0A4R0QY39-F1
#
_cell.length_a   1.000
_cell.length_b   1.000
_cell.length_c   1.000
_cell.angle_alpha   90.00
_cell.angle_beta   90.00
_cell.angle_gamma   90.00
#
_symmetry.space_group_name_H-M   'P 1'
#
loop_
_entity.id
_entity.type
_entity.pdbx_description
1 polymer ?
#
loop_
_entity_poly.entity_id
_entity_poly.type
_entity_poly.pdbx_seq_one_letter_code
_entity_poly.pdbx_strand_id
1 'polypeptide(L)'
;MPSQSIIRDVLCTVISALVIGIVGTFTYRLGAAYNVPYGLVLSLLIVAFFAFLAGVRGGIWHELLHAVIASCAAWYLALQGSITSTLVVTGGAALTTFWSINAAYIWLYGIIFVHVVVAFLPSKWLRAFRDDE
;
A
#
# COMPACT_ATOMS: atom_id res chain seq x y z
N MET A 1 22.19 -9.99 22.48
CA MET A 1 20.71 -9.89 22.51
C MET A 1 20.16 -9.67 21.09
N PRO A 2 20.21 -10.66 20.19
CA PRO A 2 19.76 -10.54 18.80
C PRO A 2 18.23 -10.63 18.61
N SER A 3 17.47 -11.11 19.61
CA SER A 3 16.00 -11.26 19.47
C SER A 3 15.22 -9.94 19.52
N GLN A 4 15.74 -8.94 20.24
CA GLN A 4 15.04 -7.67 20.46
C GLN A 4 15.00 -6.79 19.20
N SER A 5 16.05 -6.80 18.38
CA SER A 5 16.09 -6.07 17.10
C SER A 5 15.13 -6.70 16.07
N ILE A 6 15.10 -8.04 15.98
CA ILE A 6 14.20 -8.77 15.08
C ILE A 6 12.73 -8.46 15.39
N ILE A 7 12.33 -8.54 16.66
CA ILE A 7 10.94 -8.27 17.07
C ILE A 7 10.55 -6.84 16.72
N ARG A 8 11.42 -5.86 17.02
CA ARG A 8 11.19 -4.45 16.68
C ARG A 8 10.97 -4.26 15.18
N ASP A 9 11.82 -4.85 14.34
CA ASP A 9 11.78 -4.62 12.90
C ASP A 9 10.54 -5.27 12.26
N VAL A 10 10.10 -6.42 12.76
CA VAL A 10 8.83 -7.06 12.38
C VAL A 10 7.64 -6.19 12.81
N LEU A 11 7.63 -5.70 14.05
CA LEU A 11 6.56 -4.82 14.54
C LEU A 11 6.46 -3.53 13.71
N CYS A 12 7.58 -2.88 13.43
CA CYS A 12 7.62 -1.71 12.56
C CYS A 12 7.04 -2.01 11.17
N THR A 13 7.35 -3.19 10.62
CA THR A 13 6.86 -3.62 9.30
C THR A 13 5.35 -3.86 9.31
N VAL A 14 4.82 -4.53 10.34
CA VAL A 14 3.38 -4.79 10.47
C VAL A 14 2.61 -3.49 10.69
N ILE A 15 3.08 -2.63 11.59
CA ILE A 15 2.42 -1.35 11.91
C ILE A 15 2.43 -0.45 10.67
N SER A 16 3.56 -0.33 9.98
CA SER A 16 3.65 0.51 8.79
C SER A 16 2.74 0.01 7.66
N ALA A 17 2.70 -1.31 7.45
CA ALA A 17 1.83 -1.94 6.44
C ALA A 17 0.35 -1.69 6.73
N LEU A 18 -0.06 -1.84 7.99
CA LEU A 18 -1.44 -1.60 8.41
C LEU A 18 -1.82 -0.13 8.21
N VAL A 19 -0.98 0.80 8.69
CA VAL A 19 -1.22 2.24 8.56
C VAL A 19 -1.34 2.63 7.10
N ILE A 20 -0.43 2.18 6.23
CA ILE A 20 -0.46 2.60 4.83
C ILE A 20 -1.60 1.97 4.03
N GLY A 21 -1.95 0.72 4.30
CA GLY A 21 -3.12 0.08 3.69
C GLY A 21 -4.41 0.79 4.03
N ILE A 22 -4.57 1.23 5.29
CA ILE A 22 -5.72 2.02 5.75
C ILE A 22 -5.69 3.41 5.13
N VAL A 23 -4.63 4.20 5.34
CA VAL A 23 -4.54 5.59 4.86
C VAL A 23 -4.66 5.67 3.34
N GLY A 24 -4.04 4.74 2.61
CA GLY A 24 -4.17 4.64 1.17
C GLY A 24 -5.63 4.44 0.73
N THR A 25 -6.39 3.62 1.45
CA THR A 25 -7.82 3.38 1.19
C THR A 25 -8.68 4.63 1.39
N PHE A 26 -8.31 5.54 2.30
CA PHE A 26 -9.02 6.82 2.44
C PHE A 26 -8.62 7.87 1.41
N THR A 27 -7.43 7.75 0.82
CA THR A 27 -6.81 8.81 0.01
C THR A 27 -6.84 8.55 -1.49
N TYR A 28 -6.96 7.30 -1.94
CA TYR A 28 -6.83 6.95 -3.37
C TYR A 28 -7.89 7.63 -4.26
N ARG A 29 -9.05 8.00 -3.72
CA ARG A 29 -10.14 8.66 -4.47
C ARG A 29 -9.97 10.16 -4.62
N LEU A 30 -9.00 10.78 -3.95
CA LEU A 30 -8.81 12.22 -4.00
C LEU A 30 -8.53 12.67 -5.46
N GLY A 31 -9.33 13.63 -5.92
CA GLY A 31 -9.29 14.16 -7.29
C GLY A 31 -9.98 13.31 -8.37
N ALA A 32 -10.39 12.08 -8.05
CA ALA A 32 -11.02 11.18 -9.04
C ALA A 32 -12.32 11.77 -9.63
N ALA A 33 -13.13 12.47 -8.81
CA ALA A 33 -14.35 13.15 -9.26
C ALA A 33 -14.09 14.29 -10.27
N TYR A 34 -12.88 14.87 -10.26
CA TYR A 34 -12.45 15.91 -11.20
C TYR A 34 -11.59 15.35 -12.34
N ASN A 35 -11.60 14.02 -12.51
CA ASN A 35 -10.81 13.29 -13.51
C ASN A 35 -9.27 13.45 -13.36
N VAL A 36 -8.80 13.78 -12.15
CA VAL A 36 -7.37 13.92 -11.83
C VAL A 36 -7.03 12.99 -10.64
N PRO A 37 -6.46 11.79 -10.86
CA PRO A 37 -6.31 10.76 -9.84
C PRO A 37 -5.09 10.98 -8.92
N TYR A 38 -4.86 12.22 -8.46
CA TYR A 38 -3.65 12.52 -7.68
C TYR A 38 -3.60 11.74 -6.36
N GLY A 39 -4.76 11.47 -5.76
CA GLY A 39 -4.87 10.62 -4.57
C GLY A 39 -4.31 9.23 -4.83
N LEU A 40 -4.81 8.56 -5.86
CA LEU A 40 -4.39 7.20 -6.24
C LEU A 40 -2.89 7.11 -6.49
N VAL A 41 -2.34 8.04 -7.29
CA VAL A 41 -0.91 8.07 -7.59
C VAL A 41 -0.10 8.26 -6.32
N LEU A 42 -0.49 9.21 -5.46
CA LEU A 42 0.20 9.46 -4.20
C LEU A 42 0.12 8.26 -3.25
N SER A 43 -1.04 7.63 -3.10
CA SER A 43 -1.20 6.45 -2.24
C SER A 43 -0.29 5.30 -2.68
N LEU A 44 -0.21 5.02 -3.98
CA LEU A 44 0.66 3.96 -4.52
C LEU A 44 2.15 4.27 -4.36
N LEU A 45 2.56 5.53 -4.53
CA LEU A 45 3.94 5.95 -4.29
C LEU A 45 4.33 5.80 -2.81
N ILE A 46 3.43 6.15 -1.89
CA ILE A 46 3.70 5.97 -0.46
C ILE A 46 3.77 4.48 -0.11
N VAL A 47 2.88 3.63 -0.65
CA VAL A 47 3.01 2.17 -0.50
C VAL A 47 4.38 1.69 -0.97
N ALA A 48 4.81 2.09 -2.16
CA ALA A 48 6.12 1.70 -2.72
C ALA A 48 7.27 2.09 -1.82
N PHE A 49 7.22 3.32 -1.27
CA PHE A 49 8.23 3.82 -0.36
C PHE A 49 8.29 3.04 0.95
N PHE A 50 7.15 2.76 1.57
CA PHE A 50 7.09 2.01 2.84
C PHE A 50 7.46 0.54 2.69
N ALA A 51 7.07 -0.07 1.57
CA ALA A 51 7.50 -1.38 1.14
C ALA A 51 9.03 -1.42 1.01
N PHE A 52 9.62 -0.50 0.24
CA PHE A 52 11.08 -0.37 0.11
C PHE A 52 11.78 -0.28 1.48
N LEU A 53 11.26 0.55 2.39
CA LEU A 53 11.80 0.67 3.75
C LEU A 53 11.69 -0.64 4.56
N ALA A 54 10.63 -1.44 4.36
CA ALA A 54 10.51 -2.76 4.97
C ALA A 54 11.59 -3.70 4.42
N GLY A 55 11.81 -3.66 3.10
CA GLY A 55 12.91 -4.37 2.43
C GLY A 55 14.30 -3.99 2.97
N VAL A 56 14.55 -2.72 3.26
CA VAL A 56 15.83 -2.27 3.85
C VAL A 56 16.06 -2.93 5.22
N ARG A 57 15.02 -2.98 6.07
CA ARG A 57 15.09 -3.55 7.43
C ARG A 57 15.35 -5.06 7.44
N GLY A 58 14.57 -5.83 6.69
CA GLY A 58 14.61 -7.30 6.79
C GLY A 58 14.60 -8.05 5.47
N GLY A 59 14.94 -7.38 4.37
CA GLY A 59 15.01 -7.97 3.04
C GLY A 59 13.64 -8.39 2.52
N ILE A 60 13.65 -9.38 1.62
CA ILE A 60 12.45 -9.85 0.92
C ILE A 60 11.36 -10.36 1.88
N TRP A 61 11.71 -10.92 3.03
CA TRP A 61 10.73 -11.45 3.99
C TRP A 61 9.89 -10.35 4.63
N HIS A 62 10.50 -9.20 4.94
CA HIS A 62 9.78 -8.05 5.46
C HIS A 62 8.94 -7.38 4.38
N GLU A 63 9.44 -7.34 3.14
CA GLU A 63 8.67 -6.86 1.99
C GLU A 63 7.41 -7.71 1.76
N LEU A 64 7.53 -9.04 1.77
CA LEU A 64 6.39 -9.96 1.61
C LEU A 64 5.39 -9.83 2.76
N LEU A 65 5.87 -9.72 4.00
CA LEU A 65 5.00 -9.49 5.16
C LEU A 65 4.26 -8.15 5.02
N HIS A 66 4.97 -7.09 4.61
CA HIS A 66 4.38 -5.78 4.38
C HIS A 66 3.28 -5.86 3.29
N ALA A 67 3.57 -6.56 2.20
CA ALA A 67 2.63 -6.78 1.09
C ALA A 67 1.35 -7.47 1.55
N VAL A 68 1.47 -8.56 2.31
CA VAL A 68 0.31 -9.31 2.82
C VAL A 68 -0.51 -8.44 3.76
N ILE A 69 0.10 -7.79 4.75
CA ILE A 69 -0.63 -7.00 5.75
C ILE A 69 -1.30 -5.77 5.12
N ALA A 70 -0.58 -5.03 4.27
CA ALA A 70 -1.13 -3.84 3.61
C ALA A 70 -2.27 -4.20 2.64
N SER A 71 -2.11 -5.30 1.89
CA SER A 71 -3.16 -5.78 0.98
C SER A 71 -4.37 -6.28 1.76
N CYS A 72 -4.19 -7.07 2.81
CA CYS A 72 -5.27 -7.51 3.68
C CYS A 72 -6.03 -6.33 4.29
N ALA A 73 -5.33 -5.28 4.74
CA ALA A 73 -5.98 -4.09 5.27
C ALA A 73 -6.84 -3.38 4.22
N ALA A 74 -6.30 -3.15 3.02
CA ALA A 74 -7.03 -2.50 1.93
C ALA A 74 -8.24 -3.32 1.46
N TRP A 75 -8.06 -4.63 1.25
CA TRP A 75 -9.12 -5.54 0.83
C TRP A 75 -10.17 -5.77 1.91
N TYR A 76 -9.77 -5.86 3.17
CA TYR A 76 -10.72 -5.94 4.28
C TYR A 76 -11.64 -4.70 4.31
N LEU A 77 -11.07 -3.49 4.21
CA LEU A 77 -11.86 -2.26 4.16
C LEU A 77 -12.76 -2.20 2.90
N ALA A 78 -12.30 -2.74 1.77
CA ALA A 78 -13.13 -2.86 0.58
C ALA A 78 -14.33 -3.79 0.78
N LEU A 79 -14.13 -4.93 1.43
CA LEU A 79 -15.19 -5.91 1.73
C LEU A 79 -16.17 -5.42 2.80
N GLN A 80 -15.73 -4.55 3.71
CA GLN A 80 -16.61 -3.87 4.67
C GLN A 80 -17.40 -2.72 4.05
N GLY A 81 -17.12 -2.34 2.79
CA GLY A 81 -17.87 -1.33 2.06
C GLY A 81 -19.30 -1.78 1.79
N SER A 82 -20.28 -1.16 2.44
CA SER A 82 -21.69 -1.29 2.09
C SER A 82 -22.04 -0.46 0.85
N ILE A 83 -23.20 -0.70 0.23
CA ILE A 83 -23.70 0.04 -0.96
C ILE A 83 -23.83 1.56 -0.69
N THR A 84 -23.82 1.98 0.59
CA THR A 84 -23.82 3.39 1.03
C THR A 84 -22.45 3.90 1.50
N SER A 85 -21.45 3.02 1.63
CA SER A 85 -20.11 3.36 2.10
C SER A 85 -19.25 3.94 0.98
N THR A 86 -18.83 5.19 1.11
CA THR A 86 -17.96 5.92 0.18
C THR A 86 -16.50 5.44 0.13
N LEU A 87 -16.12 4.40 0.89
CA LEU A 87 -14.72 3.99 1.05
C LEU A 87 -14.18 3.25 -0.19
N VAL A 88 -14.89 2.23 -0.67
CA VAL A 88 -14.55 1.51 -1.89
C VAL A 88 -15.82 1.29 -2.70
N VAL A 89 -16.06 2.21 -3.63
CA VAL A 89 -17.26 2.20 -4.49
C VAL A 89 -16.81 2.03 -5.92
N THR A 90 -17.34 1.00 -6.58
CA THR A 90 -17.04 0.65 -7.99
C THR A 90 -18.18 0.99 -8.94
N GLY A 91 -19.28 1.55 -8.44
CA GLY A 91 -20.46 1.90 -9.24
C GLY A 91 -21.45 2.78 -8.48
N GLY A 92 -22.21 3.61 -9.20
CA GLY A 92 -23.26 4.46 -8.63
C GLY A 92 -23.49 5.71 -9.47
N ALA A 93 -24.70 6.29 -9.41
CA ALA A 93 -25.07 7.47 -10.20
C ALA A 93 -24.19 8.70 -9.93
N ALA A 94 -23.49 8.73 -8.79
CA ALA A 94 -22.54 9.79 -8.44
C ALA A 94 -21.15 9.65 -9.09
N LEU A 95 -20.85 8.53 -9.75
CA LEU A 95 -19.57 8.29 -10.43
C LEU A 95 -19.73 8.59 -11.93
N THR A 96 -19.24 9.75 -12.36
CA THR A 96 -19.45 10.26 -13.73
C THR A 96 -18.15 10.30 -14.55
N THR A 97 -16.99 10.28 -13.90
CA THR A 97 -15.68 10.34 -14.56
C THR A 97 -15.02 8.97 -14.61
N PHE A 98 -14.11 8.75 -15.57
CA PHE A 98 -13.34 7.52 -15.69
C PHE A 98 -12.65 7.13 -14.36
N TRP A 99 -11.97 8.08 -13.72
CA TRP A 99 -11.25 7.82 -12.47
C TRP A 99 -12.18 7.56 -11.30
N SER A 100 -13.36 8.18 -11.26
CA SER A 100 -14.33 7.92 -10.18
C SER A 100 -14.83 6.47 -10.16
N ILE A 101 -14.91 5.83 -11.34
CA ILE A 101 -15.35 4.44 -11.52
C ILE A 101 -14.19 3.46 -11.31
N ASN A 102 -13.01 3.77 -11.86
CA ASN A 102 -11.91 2.80 -11.96
C ASN A 102 -10.88 2.89 -10.82
N ALA A 103 -10.80 4.00 -10.08
CA ALA A 103 -9.74 4.19 -9.08
C ALA A 103 -9.74 3.12 -7.97
N ALA A 104 -10.91 2.59 -7.60
CA ALA A 104 -11.02 1.53 -6.59
C ALA A 104 -10.33 0.23 -7.05
N TYR A 105 -10.57 -0.20 -8.28
CA TYR A 105 -9.92 -1.37 -8.85
C TYR A 105 -8.41 -1.15 -8.99
N ILE A 106 -8.00 0.02 -9.48
CA ILE A 106 -6.58 0.35 -9.65
C ILE A 106 -5.88 0.44 -8.29
N TRP A 107 -6.55 0.90 -7.23
CA TRP A 107 -6.00 0.89 -5.88
C TRP A 107 -5.78 -0.53 -5.35
N LEU A 108 -6.82 -1.38 -5.41
CA LEU A 108 -6.78 -2.73 -4.83
C LEU A 108 -5.82 -3.69 -5.54
N TYR A 109 -5.69 -3.57 -6.86
CA TYR A 109 -4.71 -4.35 -7.61
C TYR A 109 -3.35 -3.65 -7.67
N GLY A 110 -3.34 -2.32 -7.68
CA GLY A 110 -2.13 -1.51 -7.69
C GLY A 110 -1.30 -1.70 -6.44
N ILE A 111 -1.91 -1.82 -5.26
CA ILE A 111 -1.18 -2.07 -4.02
C ILE A 111 -0.40 -3.40 -4.10
N ILE A 112 -0.99 -4.44 -4.68
CA ILE A 112 -0.33 -5.74 -4.88
C ILE A 112 0.78 -5.61 -5.93
N PHE A 113 0.46 -4.97 -7.06
CA PHE A 113 1.41 -4.76 -8.16
C PHE A 113 2.65 -3.97 -7.71
N VAL A 114 2.46 -2.92 -6.89
CA VAL A 114 3.56 -2.12 -6.35
C VAL A 114 4.50 -2.97 -5.51
N HIS A 115 4.00 -3.83 -4.62
CA HIS A 115 4.86 -4.72 -3.84
C HIS A 115 5.60 -5.71 -4.74
N VAL A 116 4.96 -6.22 -5.79
CA VAL A 116 5.65 -7.06 -6.78
C VAL A 116 6.81 -6.29 -7.43
N VAL A 117 6.58 -5.04 -7.86
CA VAL A 117 7.63 -4.19 -8.44
C VAL A 117 8.76 -3.94 -7.45
N VAL A 118 8.45 -3.61 -6.19
CA VAL A 118 9.44 -3.36 -5.13
C VAL A 118 10.24 -4.62 -4.81
N ALA A 119 9.60 -5.79 -4.77
CA ALA A 119 10.27 -7.07 -4.54
C ALA A 119 11.31 -7.42 -5.61
N PHE A 120 11.13 -6.94 -6.85
CA PHE A 120 12.08 -7.11 -7.95
C PHE A 120 13.12 -5.99 -8.08
N LEU A 121 13.15 -5.02 -7.16
CA LEU A 121 14.18 -3.99 -7.17
C LEU A 121 15.58 -4.60 -6.98
N PRO A 122 16.62 -4.04 -7.63
CA PRO A 122 17.97 -4.56 -7.50
C PRO A 122 18.43 -4.59 -6.04
N SER A 123 18.94 -5.74 -5.58
CA SER A 123 19.43 -5.91 -4.20
C SER A 123 20.53 -4.92 -3.81
N LYS A 124 21.23 -4.32 -4.78
CA LYS A 124 22.19 -3.23 -4.57
C LYS A 124 21.54 -1.95 -4.02
N TRP A 125 20.29 -1.66 -4.36
CA TRP A 125 19.58 -0.48 -3.86
C TRP A 125 19.18 -0.65 -2.40
N LEU A 126 18.66 -1.82 -2.03
CA LEU A 126 18.35 -2.12 -0.63
C LEU A 126 19.61 -2.09 0.25
N ARG A 127 20.73 -2.63 -0.26
CA ARG A 127 22.02 -2.59 0.43
C ARG A 127 22.56 -1.18 0.61
N ALA A 128 22.40 -0.29 -0.37
CA ALA A 128 22.88 1.09 -0.28
C ALA A 128 22.25 1.90 0.87
N PHE A 129 21.08 1.49 1.37
CA PHE A 129 20.39 2.13 2.51
C PHE A 129 20.37 1.26 3.77
N ARG A 130 21.03 0.10 3.74
CA ARG A 130 21.24 -0.70 4.94
C ARG A 130 22.52 -0.19 5.57
N ASP A 131 22.45 0.25 6.82
CA ASP A 131 23.64 0.62 7.57
C ASP A 131 24.48 -0.66 7.73
N ASP A 132 25.58 -0.73 6.98
CA ASP A 132 26.54 -1.82 7.07
C ASP A 132 27.22 -1.74 8.47
N GLU A 133 27.17 -2.85 9.22
CA GLU A 133 28.03 -3.05 10.41
C GLU A 133 29.51 -3.13 10.02
#